data_AF-A0A7K1TH30-F1
#
_entry.id   AF-A0A7K1TH30-F1
#
_cell.length_a   1.000
_cell.length_b   1.000
_cell.length_c   1.000
_cell.angle_alpha   90.00
_cell.angle_beta   90.00
_cell.angle_gamma   90.00
#
_symmetry.space_group_name_H-M   'P 1'
#
loop_
_entity.id
_entity.type
_entity.pdbx_description
1 polymer ?
#
loop_
_entity_poly.entity_id
_entity_poly.type
_entity_poly.pdbx_seq_one_letter_code
_entity_poly.pdbx_strand_id
1 'polypeptide(L)'
;MQQFIAKAHTKLLVYYFDGGVRTWYGRNNLPEGRLAADPRAVEIKRHDRYVAKTAPSIKVALLYDQHTGEEIRRFKNGTWS
;
A
#
# COMPACT_ATOMS: atom_id res chain seq x y z
N MET A 1 -9.90 -1.05 15.44
CA MET A 1 -9.38 -1.49 14.12
C MET A 1 -10.04 -0.73 12.96
N GLN A 2 -11.37 -0.59 12.93
CA GLN A 2 -12.10 0.15 11.87
C GLN A 2 -11.70 1.64 11.73
N GLN A 3 -11.47 2.36 12.84
CA GLN A 3 -11.11 3.79 12.78
C GLN A 3 -9.76 4.08 12.11
N PHE A 4 -8.83 3.11 12.12
CA PHE A 4 -7.53 3.26 11.44
C PHE A 4 -7.69 3.09 9.92
N ILE A 5 -8.46 2.10 9.50
CA ILE A 5 -8.72 1.82 8.07
C ILE A 5 -9.44 3.00 7.42
N ALA A 6 -10.40 3.61 8.13
CA ALA A 6 -11.12 4.79 7.65
C ALA A 6 -10.20 6.02 7.43
N LYS A 7 -9.04 6.08 8.10
CA LYS A 7 -8.06 7.17 7.99
C LYS A 7 -6.92 6.85 7.01
N ALA A 8 -6.87 5.64 6.45
CA ALA A 8 -5.87 5.27 5.46
C ALA A 8 -6.22 5.92 4.12
N HIS A 9 -5.21 6.45 3.43
CA HIS A 9 -5.38 7.04 2.10
C HIS A 9 -5.17 5.99 1.02
N THR A 10 -4.36 4.97 1.29
CA THR A 10 -4.07 3.90 0.33
C THR A 10 -4.44 2.51 0.81
N LYS A 11 -4.71 1.63 -0.15
CA LYS A 11 -4.93 0.20 0.06
C LYS A 11 -4.07 -0.60 -0.89
N LEU A 12 -3.28 -1.52 -0.36
CA LEU A 12 -2.45 -2.43 -1.15
C LEU A 12 -3.03 -3.84 -1.06
N LEU A 13 -3.37 -4.42 -2.21
CA LEU A 13 -3.71 -5.84 -2.36
C LEU A 13 -2.51 -6.57 -2.95
N VAL A 14 -2.09 -7.66 -2.32
CA VAL A 14 -0.92 -8.44 -2.74
C VAL A 14 -1.35 -9.87 -2.97
N TYR A 15 -1.13 -10.34 -4.19
CA TYR A 15 -1.31 -11.72 -4.61
C TYR A 15 0.07 -12.37 -4.71
N TYR A 16 0.27 -13.45 -3.97
CA TYR A 16 1.53 -14.18 -3.95
C TYR A 16 1.49 -15.37 -4.92
N PHE A 17 2.67 -15.89 -5.27
CA PHE A 17 2.78 -17.07 -6.13
C PHE A 17 2.26 -18.36 -5.48
N ASP A 18 2.24 -18.42 -4.15
CA ASP A 18 1.68 -19.55 -3.37
C ASP A 18 0.14 -19.54 -3.30
N GLY A 19 -0.53 -18.58 -3.96
CA GLY A 19 -1.97 -18.40 -3.92
C GLY A 19 -2.47 -17.57 -2.74
N GLY A 20 -1.60 -17.15 -1.83
CA GLY A 20 -1.94 -16.27 -0.73
C GLY A 20 -2.38 -14.88 -1.21
N VAL A 21 -3.28 -14.27 -0.45
CA VAL A 21 -3.71 -12.88 -0.64
C VAL A 21 -3.57 -12.11 0.66
N ARG A 22 -2.95 -10.93 0.62
CA ARG A 22 -2.89 -10.01 1.77
C ARG A 22 -3.35 -8.63 1.38
N THR A 23 -4.02 -7.98 2.32
CA THR A 23 -4.41 -6.57 2.19
C THR A 23 -3.68 -5.76 3.25
N TRP A 24 -3.11 -4.64 2.84
CA TRP A 24 -2.50 -3.65 3.73
C TRP A 24 -3.20 -2.31 3.54
N TYR A 25 -3.41 -1.60 4.63
CA TYR A 25 -3.92 -0.23 4.61
C TYR A 25 -2.79 0.72 4.94
N GLY A 26 -2.77 1.85 4.24
CA GLY A 26 -1.81 2.92 4.44
C GLY A 26 -1.81 3.36 5.90
N ARG A 27 -0.62 3.54 6.45
CA ARG A 27 -0.45 3.97 7.84
C ARG A 27 0.55 5.09 7.93
N ASN A 28 0.06 6.25 8.35
CA ASN A 28 0.90 7.34 8.79
C ASN A 28 1.16 7.22 10.30
N ASN A 29 2.39 6.87 10.68
CA ASN A 29 2.83 6.79 12.09
C ASN A 29 3.64 8.04 12.49
N LEU A 30 3.34 9.18 11.89
CA LEU A 30 3.96 10.40 12.39
C LEU A 30 3.42 10.70 13.80
N PRO A 31 4.30 11.13 14.74
CA PRO A 31 3.87 11.57 16.05
C PRO A 31 2.77 12.63 15.94
N GLU A 32 1.82 12.65 16.88
CA GLU A 32 0.83 13.72 16.96
C GLU A 32 1.53 15.09 16.91
N GLY A 33 1.06 15.96 16.02
CA GLY A 33 1.66 17.27 15.78
C GLY A 33 2.66 17.35 14.61
N ARG A 34 3.07 16.23 14.01
CA ARG A 34 3.80 16.22 12.72
C ARG A 34 2.90 15.67 11.62
N LEU A 35 2.23 16.55 10.89
CA LEU A 35 1.58 16.17 9.63
C LEU A 35 2.65 16.14 8.54
N ALA A 36 2.76 15.01 7.82
CA ALA A 36 3.44 15.04 6.55
C ALA A 36 2.72 16.06 5.66
N ALA A 37 3.48 16.85 4.91
CA ALA A 37 2.89 17.72 3.88
C ALA A 37 2.00 16.92 2.91
N ASP A 38 2.38 15.66 2.66
CA ASP A 38 1.57 14.67 1.93
C ASP A 38 1.56 13.32 2.66
N PRO A 39 0.51 13.03 3.47
CA PRO A 39 0.33 11.74 4.14
C PRO A 39 0.24 10.56 3.17
N ARG A 40 -0.38 10.74 2.00
CA ARG A 40 -0.58 9.69 0.99
C ARG A 40 0.75 9.27 0.39
N ALA A 41 1.63 10.22 0.06
CA ALA A 41 2.98 9.91 -0.44
C ALA A 41 3.80 9.07 0.55
N VAL A 42 3.66 9.32 1.86
CA VAL A 42 4.32 8.52 2.90
C VAL A 42 3.80 7.07 2.92
N GLU A 43 2.49 6.88 2.79
CA GLU A 43 1.87 5.56 2.74
C GLU A 43 2.29 4.78 1.48
N ILE A 44 2.28 5.43 0.32
CA ILE A 44 2.76 4.88 -0.96
C ILE A 44 4.20 4.40 -0.82
N LYS A 45 5.10 5.22 -0.26
CA LYS A 45 6.52 4.86 -0.05
C LYS A 45 6.70 3.67 0.89
N ARG A 46 5.81 3.49 1.86
CA ARG A 46 5.84 2.32 2.76
C ARG A 46 5.40 1.06 2.03
N HIS A 47 4.36 1.14 1.21
CA HIS A 47 3.94 0.04 0.34
C HIS A 47 5.04 -0.32 -0.66
N ASP A 48 5.73 0.66 -1.25
CA ASP A 48 6.91 0.43 -2.10
C ASP A 48 7.98 -0.38 -1.41
N ARG A 49 8.37 0.04 -0.20
CA ARG A 49 9.39 -0.66 0.57
C ARG A 49 8.97 -2.09 0.88
N TYR A 50 7.70 -2.30 1.21
CA TYR A 50 7.16 -3.63 1.45
C TYR A 50 7.27 -4.50 0.20
N VAL A 51 6.74 -4.02 -0.92
CA VAL A 51 6.73 -4.76 -2.20
C VAL A 51 8.15 -5.03 -2.68
N ALA A 52 9.07 -4.07 -2.60
CA ALA A 52 10.46 -4.28 -2.97
C ALA A 52 11.13 -5.38 -2.13
N LYS A 53 10.87 -5.41 -0.82
CA LYS A 53 11.43 -6.43 0.09
C LYS A 53 10.88 -7.84 -0.19
N THR A 54 9.62 -7.93 -0.59
CA THR A 54 8.94 -9.22 -0.83
C THR A 54 8.72 -9.52 -2.31
N ALA A 55 9.33 -8.76 -3.21
CA ALA A 55 9.11 -8.86 -4.66
C ALA A 55 9.22 -10.30 -5.21
N PRO A 56 10.19 -11.13 -4.77
CA PRO A 56 10.33 -12.50 -5.28
C PRO A 56 9.11 -13.40 -5.02
N SER A 57 8.29 -13.12 -4.00
CA SER A 57 7.11 -13.91 -3.69
C SER A 57 5.81 -13.32 -4.26
N ILE A 58 5.85 -12.10 -4.79
CA ILE A 58 4.67 -11.39 -5.28
C ILE A 58 4.42 -11.75 -6.75
N LYS A 59 3.23 -12.28 -7.03
CA LYS A 59 2.71 -12.46 -8.38
C LYS A 59 2.21 -11.13 -8.95
N VAL A 60 1.39 -10.42 -8.18
CA VAL A 60 0.86 -9.09 -8.51
C VAL A 60 0.63 -8.32 -7.21
N ALA A 61 0.95 -7.02 -7.19
CA ALA A 61 0.44 -6.11 -6.17
C ALA A 61 -0.34 -4.95 -6.81
N LEU A 62 -1.46 -4.57 -6.21
CA LEU A 62 -2.34 -3.52 -6.70
C LEU A 62 -2.48 -2.47 -5.60
N LEU A 63 -2.10 -1.24 -5.92
CA LEU A 63 -2.19 -0.10 -5.01
C LEU A 63 -3.36 0.78 -5.44
N TYR A 64 -4.28 1.01 -4.52
CA TYR A 64 -5.49 1.80 -4.73
C TYR A 64 -5.52 3.01 -3.80
N ASP A 65 -6.23 4.04 -4.24
CA ASP A 65 -6.76 5.06 -3.35
C ASP A 65 -7.91 4.43 -2.55
N GLN A 66 -7.83 4.54 -1.22
CA GLN A 66 -8.78 3.91 -0.32
C GLN A 66 -10.15 4.62 -0.33
N HIS A 67 -10.20 5.91 -0.69
CA HIS A 67 -11.43 6.70 -0.68
C HIS A 67 -12.17 6.64 -2.01
N THR A 68 -11.43 6.74 -3.13
CA THR A 68 -12.04 6.72 -4.47
C THR A 68 -12.13 5.32 -5.06
N GLY A 69 -11.29 4.39 -4.58
CA GLY A 69 -11.17 3.04 -5.15
C GLY A 69 -10.37 2.99 -6.46
N GLU A 70 -9.81 4.11 -6.91
CA GLU A 70 -9.03 4.17 -8.14
C GLU A 70 -7.69 3.46 -7.99
N GLU A 71 -7.28 2.72 -9.03
CA GLU A 71 -5.95 2.12 -9.08
C GLU A 71 -4.90 3.22 -9.25
N ILE A 72 -4.00 3.32 -8.29
CA ILE A 72 -2.88 4.26 -8.33
C ILE A 72 -1.76 3.69 -9.21
N ARG A 73 -1.43 2.41 -8.99
CA ARG A 73 -0.41 1.67 -9.76
C ARG A 73 -0.44 0.18 -9.45
N ARG A 74 0.26 -0.59 -10.27
CA ARG A 74 0.36 -2.05 -10.21
C ARG A 74 1.80 -2.51 -10.25
N PHE A 75 2.14 -3.45 -9.37
CA PHE A 75 3.41 -4.17 -9.40
C PHE A 75 3.21 -5.52 -10.07
N LYS A 76 3.92 -5.76 -11.17
CA LYS A 76 3.91 -7.04 -11.89
C LYS A 76 5.25 -7.24 -12.60
N ASN A 77 5.71 -8.47 -12.71
CA ASN A 77 6.98 -8.81 -13.38
C ASN A 77 8.19 -8.03 -12.83
N GLY A 78 8.19 -7.74 -11.51
CA GLY A 78 9.30 -7.06 -10.86
C GLY A 78 9.30 -5.53 -10.98
N THR A 79 8.32 -4.92 -11.65
CA THR A 79 8.25 -3.47 -11.83
C THR A 79 6.88 -2.89 -11.47
N TRP A 80 6.88 -1.60 -11.13
CA TRP A 80 5.66 -0.80 -11.00
C TRP A 80 5.28 -0.19 -12.35
N SER A 81 3.98 -0.18 -12.64
CA SER A 81 3.33 0.44 -13.81
C SER A 81 2.06 1.16 -13.42
#